data_AF-A0A3S0TCH2-F1
#
_entry.id   AF-A0A3S0TCH2-F1
#
_cell.length_a   1.000
_cell.length_b   1.000
_cell.length_c   1.000
_cell.angle_alpha   90.00
_cell.angle_beta   90.00
_cell.angle_gamma   90.00
#
_symmetry.space_group_name_H-M   'P 1'
#
loop_
_entity.id
_entity.type
_entity.pdbx_description
1 polymer ?
#
loop_
_entity_poly.entity_id
_entity_poly.type
_entity_poly.pdbx_seq_one_letter_code
_entity_poly.pdbx_strand_id
1 'polypeptide(L)'
;MQIEETKGRFGFHFSAGDDDARPVAAFVQIYVKSSAMSRVADLPISPHMGTAAEIDCFVDEAILALEAVRSEAKSALAMSGP
;
A
#
# COMPACT_ATOMS: atom_id res chain seq x y z
N MET A 1 4.66 12.94 14.19
CA MET A 1 4.80 11.50 14.51
C MET A 1 5.84 10.93 13.56
N GLN A 2 6.97 10.44 14.08
CA GLN A 2 8.02 9.86 13.24
C GLN A 2 7.59 8.44 12.91
N ILE A 3 6.99 8.24 11.75
CA ILE A 3 6.61 6.92 11.25
C ILE A 3 7.93 6.21 10.92
N GLU A 4 8.28 5.14 11.64
CA GLU A 4 9.42 4.30 11.28
C GLU A 4 9.28 3.89 9.81
N GLU A 5 10.35 4.09 9.04
CA GLU A 5 10.37 3.62 7.65
C GLU A 5 10.08 2.12 7.63
N THR A 6 8.91 1.76 7.10
CA THR A 6 8.54 0.37 6.90
C THR A 6 9.64 -0.31 6.06
N LYS A 7 10.29 -1.33 6.61
CA LYS A 7 11.29 -2.11 5.87
C LYS A 7 10.60 -2.81 4.69
N GLY A 8 11.15 -2.67 3.48
CA GLY A 8 10.64 -3.33 2.26
C GLY A 8 10.12 -2.36 1.20
N ARG A 9 9.31 -2.88 0.26
CA ARG A 9 8.76 -2.12 -0.89
C ARG A 9 7.38 -1.51 -0.64
N PHE A 10 6.81 -1.66 0.55
CA PHE A 10 5.50 -1.11 0.88
C PHE A 10 5.63 -0.12 2.04
N GLY A 11 4.82 0.93 2.02
CA GLY A 11 4.73 1.91 3.11
C GLY A 11 3.35 2.56 3.16
N PHE A 12 3.20 3.54 4.03
CA PHE A 12 1.97 4.32 4.12
C PHE A 12 2.23 5.81 4.32
N HIS A 13 1.36 6.62 3.74
CA HIS A 13 1.29 8.05 4.02
C HIS A 13 0.16 8.31 5.00
N PHE A 14 0.42 9.17 5.98
CA PHE A 14 -0.58 9.69 6.89
C PHE A 14 -0.82 11.16 6.56
N SER A 15 -2.08 11.51 6.33
CA SER A 15 -2.50 12.88 6.05
C SER A 15 -3.55 13.28 7.08
N ALA A 16 -3.23 14.29 7.88
CA ALA A 16 -4.20 15.00 8.72
C ALA A 16 -4.09 16.48 8.39
N GLY A 17 -5.22 17.16 8.17
CA GLY A 17 -5.19 18.59 7.89
C GLY A 17 -4.93 19.37 9.19
N ASP A 18 -4.03 20.34 9.11
CA ASP A 18 -3.58 21.20 10.21
C ASP A 18 -4.38 22.50 10.28
N ASP A 19 -5.65 22.47 9.85
CA ASP A 19 -6.49 23.67 9.81
C ASP A 19 -7.23 23.83 11.14
N ASP A 20 -6.78 24.78 11.97
CA ASP A 20 -7.40 25.19 13.24
C ASP A 20 -8.89 25.55 13.09
N ALA A 21 -9.37 25.81 11.87
CA ALA A 21 -10.76 26.16 11.59
C ALA A 21 -11.69 24.96 11.38
N ARG A 22 -11.17 23.78 10.96
CA ARG A 22 -11.96 22.57 10.71
C ARG A 22 -11.11 21.31 10.89
N PRO A 23 -11.52 20.35 11.74
CA PRO A 23 -10.85 19.05 11.77
C PRO A 23 -11.05 18.37 10.41
N VAL A 24 -10.04 18.44 9.55
CA VAL A 24 -9.98 17.60 8.36
C VAL A 24 -9.76 16.18 8.87
N ALA A 25 -10.63 15.25 8.46
CA ALA A 25 -10.50 13.86 8.84
C ALA A 25 -9.10 13.33 8.50
N ALA A 26 -8.50 12.60 9.44
CA ALA A 26 -7.19 11.99 9.24
C ALA A 26 -7.35 10.72 8.40
N PHE A 27 -6.46 10.51 7.44
CA PHE A 27 -6.50 9.34 6.56
C PHE A 27 -5.11 8.74 6.38
N VAL A 28 -5.11 7.44 6.09
CA VAL A 28 -3.94 6.63 5.71
C VAL A 28 -4.11 6.14 4.28
N GLN A 29 -3.01 6.13 3.52
CA GLN A 29 -2.93 5.50 2.21
C GLN A 29 -1.70 4.62 2.11
N ILE A 30 -1.87 3.37 1.68
CA ILE A 30 -0.78 2.41 1.44
C ILE A 30 -0.23 2.63 0.03
N TYR A 31 1.11 2.56 -0.08
CA TYR A 31 1.82 2.74 -1.33
C TYR A 31 2.91 1.68 -1.55
N VAL A 32 3.32 1.54 -2.81
CA VAL A 32 4.54 0.82 -3.19
C VAL A 32 5.68 1.82 -3.33
N LYS A 33 6.73 1.61 -2.56
CA LYS A 33 7.99 2.37 -2.59
C LYS A 33 8.62 2.26 -3.95
N SER A 34 8.87 3.41 -4.54
CA SER A 34 9.82 3.55 -5.63
C SER A 34 11.22 3.16 -5.13
N SER A 35 12.11 2.73 -6.03
CA SER A 35 13.48 2.47 -5.61
C SER A 35 14.13 3.78 -5.14
N ALA A 36 15.06 3.72 -4.19
CA ALA A 36 15.71 4.93 -3.66
C ALA A 36 16.42 5.78 -4.74
N MET A 37 16.76 5.16 -5.88
CA MET A 37 17.42 5.81 -7.02
C MET A 37 16.43 6.21 -8.14
N SER A 38 15.16 5.84 -8.01
CA SER A 38 14.13 6.16 -8.99
C SER A 38 13.60 7.57 -8.76
N ARG A 39 13.41 8.32 -9.85
CA ARG A 39 12.74 9.64 -9.82
C ARG A 39 11.22 9.52 -9.79
N VAL A 40 10.68 8.32 -9.90
CA VAL A 40 9.24 8.06 -9.86
C VAL A 40 8.76 8.17 -8.42
N ALA A 41 7.63 8.84 -8.21
CA ALA A 41 7.00 8.91 -6.89
C ALA A 41 6.53 7.54 -6.43
N ASP A 42 6.35 7.39 -5.12
CA ASP A 42 5.69 6.23 -4.55
C ASP A 42 4.28 6.08 -5.13
N LEU A 43 3.92 4.86 -5.50
CA LEU A 43 2.65 4.59 -6.17
C LEU A 43 1.59 4.24 -5.12
N PRO A 44 0.54 5.06 -4.92
CA PRO A 44 -0.56 4.70 -4.04
C PRO A 44 -1.30 3.47 -4.59
N ILE A 45 -1.59 2.51 -3.72
CA ILE A 45 -2.30 1.27 -4.08
C ILE A 45 -3.62 1.09 -3.32
N SER A 46 -3.86 1.90 -2.27
CA SER A 46 -5.12 1.87 -1.52
C SER A 46 -5.95 3.15 -1.73
N PRO A 47 -7.27 3.13 -1.48
CA PRO A 47 -8.02 4.35 -1.21
C PRO A 47 -7.52 5.03 0.07
N HIS A 48 -8.03 6.24 0.34
CA HIS A 48 -7.88 6.89 1.64
C HIS A 48 -8.73 6.15 2.68
N MET A 49 -8.11 5.67 3.75
CA MET A 49 -8.76 4.92 4.82
C MET A 49 -8.68 5.72 6.12
N GLY A 50 -9.80 5.93 6.79
CA GLY A 50 -9.90 6.70 8.02
C GLY A 50 -9.97 5.85 9.28
N THR A 51 -10.19 4.54 9.14
CA THR A 51 -10.42 3.62 10.27
C THR A 51 -9.55 2.36 10.18
N ALA A 52 -9.30 1.73 11.33
CA ALA A 52 -8.58 0.46 11.39
C ALA A 52 -9.31 -0.65 10.61
N ALA A 53 -10.66 -0.70 10.67
CA ALA A 53 -11.44 -1.71 9.96
C ALA A 53 -11.32 -1.58 8.42
N GLU A 54 -11.24 -0.35 7.89
CA GLU A 54 -10.99 -0.14 6.47
C GLU A 54 -9.58 -0.62 6.07
N ILE A 55 -8.58 -0.38 6.93
CA ILE A 55 -7.20 -0.85 6.72
C ILE A 55 -7.17 -2.38 6.70
N ASP A 56 -7.75 -3.04 7.71
CA ASP A 56 -7.76 -4.49 7.83
C ASP A 56 -8.47 -5.12 6.62
N CYS A 57 -9.64 -4.60 6.24
CA CYS A 57 -10.39 -5.07 5.08
C CYS A 57 -9.58 -4.98 3.78
N PHE A 58 -8.96 -3.82 3.52
CA PHE A 58 -8.14 -3.63 2.33
C PHE A 58 -6.93 -4.59 2.30
N VAL A 59 -6.25 -4.76 3.44
CA VAL A 59 -5.06 -5.63 3.53
C VAL A 59 -5.44 -7.09 3.31
N ASP A 60 -6.54 -7.57 3.91
CA ASP A 60 -7.01 -8.94 3.73
C ASP A 60 -7.39 -9.23 2.27
N GLU A 61 -8.13 -8.32 1.63
CA GLU A 61 -8.46 -8.43 0.20
C GLU A 61 -7.20 -8.43 -0.69
N ALA A 62 -6.24 -7.55 -0.40
CA ALA A 62 -4.99 -7.46 -1.14
C ALA A 62 -4.14 -8.74 -1.00
N ILE A 63 -4.09 -9.35 0.19
CA ILE A 63 -3.41 -10.62 0.43
C ILE A 63 -4.04 -11.71 -0.45
N LEU A 64 -5.36 -11.87 -0.41
CA LEU A 64 -6.07 -12.87 -1.22
C LEU A 64 -5.79 -12.71 -2.72
N ALA A 65 -5.85 -11.46 -3.21
CA ALA A 65 -5.53 -11.16 -4.60
C ALA A 65 -4.07 -11.50 -4.96
N LEU A 66 -3.11 -11.15 -4.10
CA LEU A 66 -1.70 -11.47 -4.31
C LEU A 66 -1.41 -12.97 -4.29
N GLU A 67 -2.15 -13.75 -3.49
CA GLU A 67 -2.01 -15.21 -3.47
C GLU A 67 -2.50 -15.86 -4.77
N ALA A 68 -3.58 -15.33 -5.37
CA ALA A 68 -4.06 -15.74 -6.68
C ALA A 68 -3.00 -15.43 -7.76
N VAL A 69 -2.52 -14.17 -7.80
CA VAL A 69 -1.46 -13.74 -8.74
C VAL A 69 -0.20 -14.59 -8.59
N ARG A 70 0.22 -14.88 -7.35
CA ARG A 70 1.37 -15.76 -7.07
C ARG A 70 1.19 -17.15 -7.70
N SER A 71 0.01 -17.72 -7.59
CA SER A 71 -0.30 -19.06 -8.08
C SER A 71 -0.35 -19.09 -9.62
N GLU A 72 -0.97 -18.09 -10.22
CA GLU A 72 -1.02 -17.92 -11.68
C GLU A 72 0.37 -17.67 -12.27
N ALA A 73 1.17 -16.79 -11.66
CA ALA A 73 2.53 -16.49 -12.12
C ALA A 73 3.44 -17.73 -12.07
N LYS A 74 3.35 -18.55 -11.01
CA LYS A 74 4.07 -19.83 -10.92
C LYS A 74 3.64 -20.80 -12.02
N SER A 75 2.34 -20.90 -12.27
CA SER A 75 1.78 -21.77 -13.30
C SER A 75 2.25 -21.33 -14.69
N ALA A 76 2.20 -20.03 -14.99
CA ALA A 76 2.70 -19.46 -16.23
C ALA A 76 4.20 -19.74 -16.43
N LEU A 77 5.02 -19.57 -15.40
CA LEU A 77 6.45 -19.86 -15.46
C LEU A 77 6.72 -21.34 -15.72
N ALA A 78 5.98 -22.25 -15.08
CA ALA A 78 6.12 -23.69 -15.31
C ALA A 78 5.74 -24.11 -16.73
N MET A 79 4.77 -23.42 -17.35
CA MET A 79 4.38 -23.65 -18.75
C MET A 79 5.37 -23.06 -19.76
N SER A 80 6.23 -22.13 -19.32
CA SER A 80 7.16 -21.43 -20.22
C SER A 80 8.34 -22.28 -20.68
N GLY A 81 8.56 -23.46 -20.07
CA GLY A 81 9.67 -24.37 -20.38
C GLY A 81 11.05 -23.78 -20.05
N PRO A 82 12.11 -24.60 -19.98
CA PRO A 82 13.50 -24.11 -20.00
C PRO A 82 13.88 -23.50 -21.35
#